data_AF-A0A6H1NZ06-F1
#
_entry.id   AF-A0A6H1NZ06-F1
#
_cell.length_a   1.000
_cell.length_b   1.000
_cell.length_c   1.000
_cell.angle_alpha   90.00
_cell.angle_beta   90.00
_cell.angle_gamma   90.00
#
_symmetry.space_group_name_H-M   'P 1'
#
loop_
_entity.id
_entity.type
_entity.pdbx_description
1 polymer ?
#
loop_
_entity_poly.entity_id
_entity_poly.type
_entity_poly.pdbx_seq_one_letter_code
_entity_poly.pdbx_strand_id
1 'polypeptide(L)'
;MAKHIYTGRYTTENTEDIVVFIIGMRVNKRFALHKWLPVFNAMPGMIKELYTNKDELGFLSMESYFGLRTTAMIQYWRSMEDLLAYAKNEKHLSAWENFNKKVGNNDAVGIYHETYQIKNRSYESIYGNMPYYGLGKALKHIPITPERNSAKKRLNH
;
A
#
# COMPACT_ATOMS: atom_id res chain seq x y z
N MET A 1 20.83 -5.81 -1.34
CA MET A 1 20.70 -7.21 -1.81
C MET A 1 19.78 -7.22 -3.01
N ALA A 2 20.17 -7.85 -4.13
CA ALA A 2 19.28 -8.02 -5.27
C ALA A 2 18.09 -8.89 -4.83
N LYS A 3 16.86 -8.47 -5.16
CA LYS A 3 15.67 -9.27 -4.85
C LYS A 3 15.71 -10.55 -5.69
N HIS A 4 15.47 -11.70 -5.06
CA HIS A 4 15.33 -12.97 -5.77
C HIS A 4 14.17 -12.86 -6.77
N ILE A 5 14.42 -13.28 -8.02
CA ILE A 5 13.42 -13.27 -9.09
C ILE A 5 12.83 -14.68 -9.19
N TYR A 6 11.52 -14.78 -9.03
CA TYR A 6 10.79 -16.04 -9.23
C TYR A 6 10.47 -16.19 -10.72
N THR A 7 11.23 -17.05 -11.40
CA THR A 7 11.02 -17.34 -12.82
C THR A 7 9.81 -18.26 -13.00
N GLY A 8 8.97 -17.97 -14.00
CA GLY A 8 7.69 -18.66 -14.21
C GLY A 8 6.48 -17.79 -13.87
N ARG A 9 5.32 -18.42 -13.70
CA ARG A 9 4.02 -17.76 -13.48
C ARG A 9 3.50 -18.09 -12.10
N TYR A 10 3.24 -17.06 -11.31
CA TYR A 10 2.77 -17.17 -9.93
C TYR A 10 1.53 -16.31 -9.72
N THR A 11 0.78 -16.62 -8.66
CA THR A 11 -0.41 -15.92 -8.19
C THR A 11 -0.37 -15.88 -6.66
N THR A 12 -1.31 -15.18 -6.05
CA THR A 12 -1.62 -15.34 -4.62
C THR A 12 -2.77 -16.31 -4.39
N GLU A 13 -2.84 -16.86 -3.18
CA GLU A 13 -4.11 -17.37 -2.65
C GLU A 13 -5.13 -16.22 -2.52
N ASN A 14 -6.41 -16.56 -2.62
CA ASN A 14 -7.55 -15.63 -2.65
C ASN A 14 -8.59 -16.01 -1.58
N THR A 15 -8.09 -16.46 -0.44
CA THR A 15 -8.87 -17.07 0.65
C THR A 15 -9.26 -16.06 1.72
N GLU A 16 -8.51 -14.96 1.82
CA GLU A 16 -8.66 -13.95 2.86
C GLU A 16 -9.33 -12.69 2.32
N ASP A 17 -10.13 -12.04 3.17
CA ASP A 17 -10.55 -10.66 2.94
C ASP A 17 -9.32 -9.76 3.11
N ILE A 18 -9.22 -8.71 2.30
CA ILE A 18 -8.12 -7.76 2.36
C ILE A 18 -8.61 -6.33 2.23
N VAL A 19 -7.81 -5.40 2.72
CA VAL A 19 -7.99 -3.98 2.45
C VAL A 19 -6.79 -3.44 1.70
N VAL A 20 -7.08 -2.76 0.58
CA VAL A 20 -6.07 -2.02 -0.19
C VAL A 20 -6.24 -0.55 0.12
N PHE A 21 -5.20 0.05 0.69
CA PHE A 21 -5.17 1.46 1.01
C PHE A 21 -4.12 2.15 0.14
N ILE A 22 -4.57 3.03 -0.75
CA ILE A 22 -3.70 3.83 -1.61
C ILE A 22 -3.60 5.20 -1.00
N ILE A 23 -2.39 5.70 -0.76
CA ILE A 23 -2.15 7.05 -0.27
C ILE A 23 -1.04 7.69 -1.07
N GLY A 24 -1.15 8.98 -1.33
CA GLY A 24 -0.13 9.69 -2.08
C GLY A 24 -0.19 11.19 -1.89
N MET A 25 0.82 11.85 -2.44
CA MET A 25 0.88 13.30 -2.52
C MET A 25 1.15 13.76 -3.94
N ARG A 26 0.66 14.94 -4.27
CA ARG A 26 0.93 15.61 -5.55
C ARG A 26 1.59 16.97 -5.30
N VAL A 27 2.77 17.17 -5.86
CA VAL A 27 3.46 18.47 -5.83
C VAL A 27 2.91 19.35 -6.96
N ASN A 28 2.19 20.40 -6.58
CA ASN A 28 1.64 21.39 -7.51
C ASN A 28 2.68 22.47 -7.86
N LYS A 29 3.48 22.91 -6.87
CA LYS A 29 4.52 23.94 -7.05
C LYS A 29 5.90 23.39 -6.68
N ARG A 30 6.66 22.94 -7.69
CA ARG A 30 7.97 22.29 -7.50
C ARG A 30 8.97 23.12 -6.70
N PHE A 31 9.04 24.42 -6.95
CA PHE A 31 10.00 25.32 -6.29
C PHE A 31 9.61 25.73 -4.86
N ALA A 32 8.39 25.43 -4.42
CA ALA A 32 7.93 25.72 -3.07
C ALA A 32 8.38 24.61 -2.08
N LEU A 33 9.67 24.31 -2.05
CA LEU A 33 10.26 23.21 -1.26
C LEU A 33 9.88 23.28 0.23
N HIS A 34 9.93 24.47 0.81
CA HIS A 34 9.54 24.73 2.20
C HIS A 34 8.07 24.39 2.51
N LYS A 35 7.21 24.33 1.49
CA LYS A 35 5.79 23.99 1.64
C LYS A 35 5.52 22.50 1.48
N TRP A 36 6.19 21.81 0.55
CA TRP A 36 5.87 20.41 0.25
C TRP A 36 6.85 19.39 0.87
N LEU A 37 8.11 19.78 1.12
CA LEU A 37 9.12 18.88 1.69
C LEU A 37 8.76 18.39 3.11
N PRO A 38 8.18 19.21 4.02
CA PRO A 38 7.76 18.73 5.33
C PRO A 38 6.64 17.67 5.28
N VAL A 39 5.79 17.73 4.24
CA VAL A 39 4.70 16.78 3.99
C VAL A 39 5.28 15.45 3.50
N PHE A 40 6.25 15.52 2.57
CA PHE A 40 6.98 14.34 2.08
C PHE A 40 7.75 13.61 3.19
N ASN A 41 8.43 14.36 4.08
CA ASN A 41 9.25 13.79 5.15
C ASN A 41 8.46 13.17 6.31
N ALA A 42 7.14 13.37 6.38
CA ALA A 42 6.30 12.77 7.41
C ALA A 42 6.03 11.27 7.16
N MET A 43 5.95 10.86 5.89
CA MET A 43 5.56 9.49 5.51
C MET A 43 6.58 8.40 5.90
N PRO A 44 7.91 8.58 5.76
CA PRO A 44 8.87 7.53 6.11
C PRO A 44 8.82 7.08 7.57
N GLY A 45 8.48 7.99 8.50
CA GLY A 45 8.34 7.67 9.92
C GLY A 45 7.18 6.69 10.17
N MET A 46 6.02 6.98 9.59
CA MET A 46 4.84 6.10 9.65
C MET A 46 5.12 4.73 9.05
N ILE A 47 5.77 4.69 7.88
CA ILE A 47 6.15 3.42 7.24
C ILE A 47 7.04 2.59 8.15
N LYS A 48 8.05 3.21 8.78
CA LYS A 48 8.97 2.51 9.67
C LYS A 48 8.22 1.91 10.87
N GLU A 49 7.25 2.63 11.41
CA GLU A 49 6.38 2.13 12.48
C GLU A 49 5.54 0.93 12.01
N LEU A 50 4.91 1.02 10.83
CA LEU A 50 4.13 -0.07 10.24
C LEU A 50 4.94 -1.35 10.05
N TYR A 51 6.19 -1.24 9.59
CA TYR A 51 7.06 -2.41 9.44
C TYR A 51 7.62 -2.92 10.77
N THR A 52 7.83 -2.06 11.77
CA THR A 52 8.30 -2.48 13.11
C THR A 52 7.21 -3.25 13.85
N ASN A 53 5.95 -2.80 13.78
CA ASN A 53 4.83 -3.37 14.52
C ASN A 53 3.86 -4.14 13.60
N LYS A 54 4.42 -4.75 12.54
CA LYS A 54 3.68 -5.33 11.43
C LYS A 54 2.58 -6.30 11.89
N ASP A 55 2.93 -7.22 12.78
CA ASP A 55 2.05 -8.30 13.23
C ASP A 55 0.92 -7.80 14.15
N GLU A 56 1.19 -6.75 14.94
CA GLU A 56 0.21 -6.15 15.85
C GLU A 56 -0.78 -5.24 15.13
N LEU A 57 -0.31 -4.51 14.10
CA LEU A 57 -1.11 -3.51 13.40
C LEU A 57 -1.93 -4.08 12.24
N GLY A 58 -1.76 -5.35 11.86
CA GLY A 58 -2.47 -5.95 10.73
C GLY A 58 -2.02 -5.43 9.35
N PHE A 59 -0.84 -4.81 9.30
CA PHE A 59 -0.21 -4.35 8.05
C PHE A 59 0.48 -5.52 7.35
N LEU A 60 0.15 -5.78 6.09
CA LEU A 60 0.68 -6.95 5.35
C LEU A 60 1.91 -6.59 4.52
N SER A 61 1.80 -5.54 3.70
CA SER A 61 2.93 -5.04 2.90
C SER A 61 2.59 -3.70 2.27
N MET A 62 3.59 -3.05 1.68
CA MET A 62 3.37 -1.90 0.80
C MET A 62 4.27 -1.93 -0.43
N GLU A 63 3.86 -1.14 -1.42
CA GLU A 63 4.71 -0.69 -2.52
C GLU A 63 4.66 0.84 -2.60
N SER A 64 5.78 1.45 -2.96
CA SER A 64 5.90 2.91 -3.11
C SER A 64 6.38 3.25 -4.51
N TYR A 65 5.69 4.20 -5.14
CA TYR A 65 5.99 4.73 -6.46
C TYR A 65 6.17 6.24 -6.37
N PHE A 66 7.21 6.72 -7.04
CA PHE A 66 7.53 8.14 -7.14
C PHE A 66 7.46 8.54 -8.60
N GLY A 67 6.39 9.24 -8.98
CA GLY A 67 6.27 9.90 -10.26
C GLY A 67 6.91 11.29 -10.24
N LEU A 68 6.90 11.96 -11.39
CA LEU A 68 7.50 13.31 -11.54
C LEU A 68 6.83 14.39 -10.69
N ARG A 69 5.54 14.23 -10.39
CA ARG A 69 4.74 15.16 -9.59
C ARG A 69 3.86 14.49 -8.56
N THR A 70 3.60 13.19 -8.70
CA THR A 70 2.68 12.45 -7.83
C THR A 70 3.38 11.23 -7.29
N THR A 71 3.22 10.98 -6.00
CA THR A 71 3.62 9.73 -5.36
C THR A 71 2.39 8.86 -5.15
N ALA A 72 2.57 7.55 -5.18
CA ALA A 72 1.54 6.59 -4.85
C ALA A 72 2.15 5.53 -3.94
N MET A 73 1.48 5.24 -2.84
CA MET A 73 1.84 4.18 -1.92
C MET A 73 0.64 3.26 -1.79
N ILE A 74 0.83 2.01 -2.19
CA ILE A 74 -0.20 0.98 -2.13
C ILE A 74 0.11 0.14 -0.90
N GLN A 75 -0.80 0.13 0.06
CA GLN A 75 -0.68 -0.63 1.31
C GLN A 75 -1.73 -1.74 1.32
N TYR A 76 -1.33 -2.90 1.82
CA TYR A 76 -2.19 -4.06 2.00
C TYR A 76 -2.37 -4.31 3.49
N TRP A 77 -3.61 -4.48 3.91
CA TRP A 77 -4.03 -4.66 5.28
C TRP A 77 -4.91 -5.90 5.41
N ARG A 78 -4.84 -6.54 6.57
CA ARG A 78 -5.66 -7.72 6.88
C ARG A 78 -7.15 -7.37 6.99
N SER A 79 -7.49 -6.22 7.54
CA SER A 79 -8.88 -5.81 7.72
C SER A 79 -9.07 -4.30 7.76
N MET A 80 -10.31 -3.85 7.59
CA MET A 80 -10.68 -2.43 7.74
C MET A 80 -10.59 -2.00 9.20
N GLU A 81 -10.85 -2.91 10.13
CA GLU A 81 -10.75 -2.68 11.57
C GLU A 81 -9.30 -2.39 11.97
N ASP A 82 -8.35 -3.19 11.49
CA ASP A 82 -6.91 -2.98 11.70
C ASP A 82 -6.45 -1.62 11.15
N LEU A 83 -6.86 -1.28 9.93
CA LEU A 83 -6.56 0.02 9.31
C LEU A 83 -7.14 1.20 10.11
N LEU A 84 -8.39 1.09 10.56
CA LEU A 84 -9.05 2.14 11.35
C LEU A 84 -8.45 2.26 12.75
N ALA A 85 -8.06 1.14 13.38
CA ALA A 85 -7.37 1.13 14.66
C ALA A 85 -6.03 1.85 14.55
N TYR A 86 -5.25 1.58 13.50
CA TYR A 86 -4.02 2.31 13.22
C TYR A 86 -4.27 3.80 12.97
N ALA A 87 -5.29 4.13 12.17
CA ALA A 87 -5.62 5.52 11.86
C ALA A 87 -5.99 6.34 13.11
N LYS A 88 -6.58 5.71 14.12
CA LYS A 88 -6.98 6.29 15.41
C LYS A 88 -5.90 6.26 16.50
N ASN A 89 -4.75 5.64 16.25
CA ASN A 89 -3.65 5.61 17.21
C ASN A 89 -3.13 7.03 17.46
N GLU A 90 -2.89 7.42 18.71
CA GLU A 90 -2.51 8.78 19.10
C GLU A 90 -1.26 9.29 18.37
N LYS A 91 -0.29 8.41 18.12
CA LYS A 91 0.92 8.74 17.33
C LYS A 91 0.58 9.08 15.89
N HIS A 92 -0.29 8.30 15.27
CA HIS A 92 -0.74 8.51 13.90
C HIS A 92 -1.64 9.75 13.80
N LEU A 93 -2.57 9.96 14.73
CA LEU A 93 -3.42 11.15 14.80
C LEU A 93 -2.58 12.42 14.96
N SER A 94 -1.60 12.43 15.85
CA SER A 94 -0.70 13.59 16.03
C SER A 94 0.12 13.88 14.77
N ALA A 95 0.61 12.84 14.08
CA ALA A 95 1.30 12.99 12.81
C ALA A 95 0.36 13.52 11.72
N TRP A 96 -0.86 13.00 11.65
CA TRP A 96 -1.90 13.38 10.70
C TRP A 96 -2.43 14.79 10.93
N GLU A 97 -2.61 15.22 12.17
CA GLU A 97 -2.99 16.59 12.51
C GLU A 97 -1.91 17.59 12.11
N ASN A 98 -0.65 17.28 12.43
CA ASN A 98 0.49 18.11 12.02
C ASN A 98 0.63 18.17 10.50
N PHE A 99 0.32 17.08 9.83
CA PHE A 99 0.27 17.01 8.37
C PHE A 99 -0.88 17.85 7.80
N ASN A 100 -2.09 17.73 8.32
CA ASN A 100 -3.26 18.51 7.92
C ASN A 100 -3.05 20.01 8.13
N LYS A 101 -2.44 20.43 9.24
CA LYS A 101 -2.05 21.84 9.48
C LYS A 101 -1.10 22.36 8.40
N LYS A 102 -0.18 21.52 7.90
CA LYS A 102 0.77 21.88 6.83
C LYS A 102 0.15 21.84 5.43
N VAL A 103 -0.95 21.12 5.23
CA VAL A 103 -1.63 20.96 3.93
C VAL A 103 -2.81 21.92 3.77
N GLY A 104 -3.56 22.23 4.83
CA GLY A 104 -4.87 22.89 4.77
C GLY A 104 -4.94 24.24 4.05
N ASN A 105 -3.89 25.06 4.13
CA ASN A 105 -3.77 26.33 3.39
C ASN A 105 -2.63 26.31 2.35
N ASN A 106 -2.26 25.13 1.86
CA ASN A 106 -1.04 24.93 1.09
C ASN A 106 -1.34 24.49 -0.35
N ASP A 107 -1.39 25.46 -1.26
CA ASP A 107 -1.59 25.20 -2.69
C ASP A 107 -0.38 24.55 -3.40
N ALA A 108 0.76 24.41 -2.71
CA ALA A 108 1.96 23.81 -3.30
C ALA A 108 1.93 22.27 -3.28
N VAL A 109 1.12 21.64 -2.43
CA VAL A 109 1.04 20.18 -2.29
C VAL A 109 -0.38 19.73 -1.99
N GLY A 110 -0.84 18.71 -2.72
CA GLY A 110 -2.07 17.99 -2.46
C GLY A 110 -1.78 16.61 -1.89
N ILE A 111 -2.79 16.03 -1.27
CA ILE A 111 -2.76 14.69 -0.70
C ILE A 111 -4.00 13.96 -1.21
N TYR A 112 -3.93 12.65 -1.35
CA TYR A 112 -5.09 11.83 -1.66
C TYR A 112 -4.95 10.49 -0.96
N HIS A 113 -6.09 9.87 -0.68
CA HIS A 113 -6.13 8.49 -0.27
C HIS A 113 -7.38 7.81 -0.83
N GLU A 114 -7.29 6.50 -1.02
CA GLU A 114 -8.38 5.63 -1.48
C GLU A 114 -8.32 4.35 -0.67
N THR A 115 -9.46 3.92 -0.12
CA THR A 115 -9.56 2.69 0.66
C THR A 115 -10.52 1.75 -0.01
N TYR A 116 -10.05 0.53 -0.32
CA TYR A 116 -10.84 -0.52 -0.94
C TYR A 116 -10.91 -1.73 -0.01
N GLN A 117 -12.13 -2.09 0.39
CA GLN A 117 -12.38 -3.35 1.09
C GLN A 117 -12.74 -4.42 0.07
N ILE A 118 -11.93 -5.47 -0.02
CA ILE A 118 -12.07 -6.51 -1.02
C ILE A 118 -12.32 -7.83 -0.30
N LYS A 119 -13.44 -8.48 -0.64
CA LYS A 119 -13.77 -9.80 -0.12
C LYS A 119 -12.87 -10.88 -0.74
N ASN A 120 -12.69 -11.97 0.00
CA ASN A 120 -12.14 -13.19 -0.56
C ASN A 120 -12.87 -13.55 -1.86
N ARG A 121 -12.17 -14.21 -2.78
CA ARG A 121 -12.70 -14.61 -4.10
C ARG A 121 -13.13 -13.46 -5.01
N SER A 122 -12.80 -12.22 -4.66
CA SER A 122 -13.16 -11.02 -5.44
C SER A 122 -11.95 -10.27 -6.02
N TYR A 123 -10.75 -10.84 -5.91
CA TYR A 123 -9.52 -10.30 -6.50
C TYR A 123 -8.70 -11.41 -7.17
N GLU A 124 -7.82 -11.06 -8.09
CA GLU A 124 -6.87 -12.02 -8.67
C GLU A 124 -5.53 -11.34 -8.93
N SER A 125 -4.46 -12.12 -8.98
CA SER A 125 -3.13 -11.60 -9.26
C SER A 125 -2.33 -12.53 -10.16
N ILE A 126 -1.38 -11.96 -10.90
CA ILE A 126 -0.41 -12.71 -11.69
C ILE A 126 0.95 -12.03 -11.63
N TYR A 127 1.98 -12.83 -11.40
CA TYR A 127 3.38 -12.41 -11.41
C TYR A 127 4.14 -13.30 -12.37
N GLY A 128 4.80 -12.70 -13.36
CA GLY A 128 5.61 -13.41 -14.33
C GLY A 128 7.05 -12.93 -14.27
N ASN A 129 7.99 -13.80 -13.90
CA ASN A 129 9.42 -13.46 -13.81
C ASN A 129 9.69 -12.23 -12.91
N MET A 130 9.02 -12.16 -11.76
CA MET A 130 9.06 -11.01 -10.85
C MET A 130 9.56 -11.45 -9.46
N PRO A 131 10.18 -10.54 -8.68
CA PRO A 131 10.32 -10.75 -7.24
C PRO A 131 8.94 -10.69 -6.57
N TYR A 132 8.87 -11.02 -5.27
CA TYR A 132 7.66 -10.72 -4.49
C TYR A 132 7.29 -9.24 -4.63
N TYR A 133 6.04 -9.00 -4.97
CA TYR A 133 5.51 -7.69 -5.29
C TYR A 133 4.00 -7.64 -5.04
N GLY A 134 3.49 -6.48 -4.61
CA GLY A 134 2.06 -6.24 -4.46
C GLY A 134 1.41 -7.27 -3.53
N LEU A 135 0.29 -7.85 -3.94
CA LEU A 135 -0.38 -8.91 -3.19
C LEU A 135 0.54 -10.12 -2.92
N GLY A 136 1.52 -10.41 -3.79
CA GLY A 136 2.47 -11.49 -3.62
C GLY A 136 3.44 -11.31 -2.45
N LYS A 137 3.54 -10.10 -1.88
CA LYS A 137 4.19 -9.86 -0.58
C LYS A 137 3.22 -9.93 0.60
N ALA A 138 1.95 -9.63 0.36
CA ALA A 138 0.91 -9.56 1.38
C ALA A 138 0.36 -10.95 1.73
N LEU A 139 0.22 -11.81 0.72
CA LEU A 139 -0.41 -13.12 0.78
C LEU A 139 0.55 -14.20 0.28
N LYS A 140 0.15 -15.46 0.51
CA LYS A 140 0.93 -16.62 0.09
C LYS A 140 1.11 -16.67 -1.43
N HIS A 141 2.35 -16.61 -1.86
CA HIS A 141 2.76 -16.66 -3.27
C HIS A 141 2.87 -18.11 -3.74
N ILE A 142 2.06 -18.49 -4.74
CA ILE A 142 1.92 -19.88 -5.22
C ILE A 142 2.08 -19.96 -6.75
N PRO A 143 2.60 -21.08 -7.28
CA PRO A 143 2.71 -21.27 -8.73
C PRO A 143 1.33 -21.37 -9.39
N ILE A 144 1.21 -20.86 -10.62
CA ILE A 144 0.02 -21.03 -11.43
C ILE A 144 0.01 -22.45 -12.03
N THR A 145 -1.04 -23.21 -11.71
CA THR A 145 -1.33 -24.53 -12.27
C THR A 145 -2.39 -24.43 -13.38
N PRO A 146 -2.67 -25.50 -14.16
CA PRO A 146 -3.76 -25.51 -15.14
C PRO A 146 -5.14 -25.14 -14.56
N GLU A 147 -5.36 -25.42 -13.27
CA GLU A 147 -6.55 -25.06 -12.50
C GLU A 147 -6.65 -23.55 -12.23
N ARG A 148 -5.56 -22.80 -12.34
CA ARG A 148 -5.47 -21.34 -12.07
C ARG A 148 -4.98 -20.53 -13.28
N ASN A 149 -5.02 -21.10 -14.48
CA ASN A 149 -4.39 -20.51 -15.67
C ASN A 149 -5.12 -19.27 -16.23
N SER A 150 -6.42 -19.09 -15.93
CA SER A 150 -7.20 -17.90 -16.34
C SER A 150 -7.62 -17.04 -15.14
N ALA A 151 -7.85 -15.74 -15.38
CA ALA A 151 -8.32 -14.81 -14.35
C ALA A 151 -9.64 -15.30 -13.70
N LYS A 152 -10.60 -15.74 -14.52
CA LYS A 152 -11.87 -16.33 -14.03
C LYS A 152 -11.65 -17.52 -13.10
N LYS A 153 -10.71 -18.40 -13.43
CA LYS A 153 -10.37 -19.55 -12.58
C LYS A 153 -9.72 -19.12 -11.26
N ARG A 154 -8.94 -18.04 -11.23
CA ARG A 154 -8.34 -17.50 -10.00
C ARG A 154 -9.32 -16.75 -9.11
N LEU A 155 -10.32 -16.09 -9.70
CA LEU A 155 -11.40 -15.45 -8.95
C LEU A 155 -12.30 -16.48 -8.26
N ASN A 156 -12.58 -17.59 -8.93
CA ASN A 156 -13.57 -18.57 -8.47
C ASN A 156 -12.99 -19.67 -7.54
N HIS A 157 -11.73 -19.57 -7.11
CA HIS A 157 -11.04 -20.66 -6.40
C HIS A 157 -11.10 -20.53 -4.86
#